data_AF-A0A2V1D4J7-F1
#
_entry.id   AF-A0A2V1D4J7-F1
#
_cell.length_a   1.000
_cell.length_b   1.000
_cell.length_c   1.000
_cell.angle_alpha   90.00
_cell.angle_beta   90.00
_cell.angle_gamma   90.00
#
_symmetry.space_group_name_H-M   'P 1'
#
loop_
_entity.id
_entity.type
_entity.pdbx_description
1 polymer ?
#
loop_
_entity_poly.entity_id
_entity_poly.type
_entity_poly.pdbx_seq_one_letter_code
_entity_poly.pdbx_strand_id
1 'polypeptide(L)' 'CKTCDKRFRSRQALAQHFNDSPVHAGSYDCNTCERNFADKTSLEQHFLNSSSHIPSYDCITCDKAFASNKALQQHLHD' A
#
# COMPACT_ATOMS: atom_id res chain seq x y z
N CYS A 1 -3.07 5.02 27.58
CA CYS A 1 -2.59 5.13 26.20
C CYS A 1 -2.01 6.53 26.03
N LYS A 2 -0.69 6.68 25.87
CA LYS A 2 -0.10 8.02 25.65
C LYS A 2 -0.36 8.57 24.24
N THR A 3 -0.69 7.69 23.30
CA THR A 3 -0.90 8.01 21.89
C THR A 3 -2.33 8.45 21.56
N CYS A 4 -3.30 8.15 22.44
CA CYS A 4 -4.74 8.30 22.20
C CYS A 4 -5.52 8.71 23.46
N ASP A 5 -4.80 9.15 24.50
CA ASP A 5 -5.27 9.66 25.79
C ASP A 5 -6.23 8.76 26.62
N LYS A 6 -6.52 7.54 26.18
CA LYS A 6 -7.38 6.60 26.95
C LYS A 6 -6.73 6.13 28.25
N ARG A 7 -7.49 6.15 29.35
CA ARG A 7 -7.08 5.65 30.68
C ARG A 7 -7.55 4.21 30.91
N PHE A 8 -6.68 3.38 31.48
CA PHE A 8 -6.94 1.97 31.77
C PHE A 8 -6.67 1.67 33.24
N ARG A 9 -7.46 0.78 33.83
CA ARG A 9 -7.36 0.41 35.26
C ARG A 9 -6.25 -0.61 35.55
N SER A 10 -5.71 -1.28 34.53
CA SER A 10 -4.66 -2.28 34.68
C SER A 10 -3.69 -2.28 33.50
N ARG A 11 -2.47 -2.81 33.72
CA ARG A 11 -1.48 -3.03 32.66
C ARG A 11 -2.00 -4.00 31.60
N GLN A 12 -2.76 -5.01 32.02
CA GLN A 12 -3.31 -6.03 31.13
C GLN A 12 -4.37 -5.44 30.19
N ALA A 13 -5.26 -4.58 30.72
CA ALA A 13 -6.24 -3.85 29.91
C ALA A 13 -5.56 -2.86 28.94
N LEU A 14 -4.46 -2.23 29.36
CA LEU A 14 -3.65 -1.38 28.47
C LEU A 14 -3.00 -2.20 27.35
N ALA A 15 -2.43 -3.37 27.65
CA ALA A 15 -1.78 -4.23 26.67
C ALA A 15 -2.78 -4.81 25.66
N GLN A 16 -3.97 -5.22 26.11
CA GLN A 16 -5.05 -5.65 25.22
C GLN A 16 -5.49 -4.50 24.30
N HIS A 17 -5.63 -3.29 24.84
CA HIS A 17 -5.94 -2.12 24.03
C HIS A 17 -4.89 -1.84 22.95
N PHE A 18 -3.59 -2.02 23.23
CA PHE A 18 -2.56 -1.87 22.20
C PHE A 18 -2.65 -2.90 21.07
N ASN A 19 -3.08 -4.13 21.37
CA ASN A 19 -3.25 -5.17 20.35
C ASN A 19 -4.55 -5.02 19.54
N ASP A 20 -5.65 -4.67 20.20
CA ASP A 20 -6.99 -4.70 19.60
C ASP A 20 -7.38 -3.37 18.95
N SER A 21 -6.75 -2.26 19.36
CA SER A 21 -7.17 -0.95 18.90
C SER A 21 -6.55 -0.61 17.55
N PRO A 22 -7.37 -0.28 16.53
CA PRO A 22 -6.88 0.06 15.19
C PRO A 22 -5.94 1.27 15.15
N VAL A 23 -6.04 2.16 16.15
CA VAL A 23 -5.15 3.32 16.30
C VAL A 23 -3.71 2.93 16.71
N HIS A 24 -3.50 1.68 17.11
CA HIS A 24 -2.18 1.13 17.47
C HIS A 24 -1.80 -0.11 16.66
N ALA A 25 -2.77 -0.76 16.02
CA ALA A 25 -2.49 -1.68 14.94
C ALA A 25 -1.74 -0.90 13.86
N GLY A 26 -0.49 -1.26 13.59
CA GLY A 26 0.26 -0.66 12.49
C GLY A 26 -0.52 -0.86 11.20
N SER A 27 -0.85 0.23 10.52
CA SER A 27 -1.40 0.18 9.16
C SER A 27 -0.29 -0.26 8.22
N TYR A 28 -0.59 -1.22 7.34
CA TYR A 28 0.29 -1.50 6.20
C TYR A 28 -0.09 -0.52 5.10
N ASP A 29 0.60 0.62 5.05
CA ASP A 29 0.34 1.67 4.09
C ASP A 29 1.10 1.45 2.77
N CYS A 30 0.45 1.85 1.69
CA CYS A 30 1.05 1.99 0.38
C CYS A 30 1.47 3.45 0.17
N ASN A 31 2.77 3.70 0.16
CA ASN A 31 3.33 5.05 -0.01
C ASN A 31 3.12 5.67 -1.40
N THR A 32 2.67 4.90 -2.40
CA THR A 32 2.42 5.40 -3.77
C THR A 32 0.97 5.83 -3.99
N CYS A 33 -0.01 5.25 -3.27
CA CYS A 33 -1.43 5.55 -3.50
C CYS A 33 -2.26 5.68 -2.22
N GLU A 34 -1.60 5.87 -1.07
CA GLU A 34 -2.19 6.16 0.24
C GLU A 34 -3.25 5.14 0.71
N ARG A 35 -3.25 3.94 0.13
CA ARG A 35 -4.12 2.83 0.53
C ARG A 35 -3.58 2.14 1.78
N ASN A 36 -4.52 1.74 2.64
CA ASN A 36 -4.25 1.08 3.92
C ASN A 36 -4.70 -0.38 3.84
N PHE A 37 -3.86 -1.30 4.32
CA PHE A 37 -4.13 -2.73 4.32
C PHE A 37 -4.12 -3.28 5.76
N ALA A 38 -4.94 -4.30 5.99
CA ALA A 38 -5.09 -4.94 7.30
C ALA A 38 -3.87 -5.78 7.71
N ASP A 39 -3.09 -6.22 6.73
CA ASP A 39 -1.95 -7.12 6.93
C ASP A 39 -0.90 -6.96 5.81
N LYS A 40 0.30 -7.46 6.07
CA LYS A 40 1.43 -7.40 5.14
C LYS A 40 1.16 -8.14 3.83
N THR A 41 0.52 -9.31 3.89
CA THR A 41 0.24 -10.13 2.70
C THR A 41 -0.69 -9.39 1.75
N SER A 42 -1.72 -8.73 2.28
CA SER A 42 -2.63 -7.87 1.51
C SER A 42 -1.90 -6.70 0.85
N LEU A 43 -0.94 -6.07 1.55
CA LEU A 43 -0.10 -5.03 0.97
C LEU A 43 0.83 -5.57 -0.14
N GLU A 44 1.45 -6.73 0.07
CA GLU A 44 2.32 -7.38 -0.94
C GLU A 44 1.54 -7.75 -2.20
N GLN A 45 0.33 -8.31 -2.05
CA GLN A 45 -0.57 -8.59 -3.17
C GLN A 45 -1.02 -7.31 -3.88
N HIS A 46 -1.20 -6.22 -3.16
CA HIS A 46 -1.47 -4.92 -3.77
C HIS A 46 -0.31 -4.42 -4.65
N PHE A 47 0.94 -4.52 -4.18
CA PHE A 47 2.11 -4.17 -4.98
C PHE A 47 2.25 -5.03 -6.25
N LEU A 48 1.95 -6.33 -6.15
CA LEU A 48 2.03 -7.25 -7.28
C LEU A 48 0.96 -6.98 -8.36
N ASN A 49 -0.26 -6.65 -7.95
CA ASN A 49 -1.41 -6.57 -8.86
C ASN A 49 -1.75 -5.13 -9.30
N SER A 50 -1.29 -4.11 -8.58
CA SER A 50 -1.64 -2.73 -8.91
C SER A 50 -0.73 -2.17 -9.98
N SER A 51 -1.34 -1.79 -11.11
CA SER A 51 -0.67 -1.13 -12.23
C SER A 51 0.07 0.16 -11.85
N SER A 52 -0.30 0.78 -10.72
CA SER A 52 0.38 1.95 -10.16
C SER A 52 1.79 1.65 -9.63
N HIS A 53 2.11 0.38 -9.37
CA HIS A 53 3.41 -0.08 -8.88
C HIS A 53 4.21 -0.84 -9.92
N ILE A 54 3.57 -1.23 -11.02
CA ILE A 54 4.24 -1.86 -12.14
C ILE A 54 5.02 -0.76 -12.88
N PRO A 55 6.29 -0.98 -13.26
CA PRO A 55 6.99 -0.03 -14.11
C PRO A 55 6.17 0.21 -15.38
N SER A 56 5.68 1.42 -15.54
CA SER A 56 5.03 1.85 -16.77
C SER A 56 6.09 2.00 -17.85
N TYR A 57 5.79 1.50 -19.04
CA TYR A 57 6.61 1.75 -20.22
C TYR A 57 5.95 2.88 -21.01
N ASP A 58 6.43 4.10 -20.80
CA ASP A 58 5.94 5.30 -21.46
C ASP A 58 6.54 5.46 -22.87
N CYS A 59 5.68 5.84 -23.81
CA CYS A 59 6.11 6.29 -25.13
C CYS A 59 6.39 7.79 -25.10
N ILE A 60 7.67 8.17 -25.20
CA ILE A 60 8.11 9.58 -25.16
C ILE A 60 7.50 10.46 -26.27
N THR A 61 6.99 9.86 -27.35
CA THR A 61 6.46 10.58 -28.51
C THR A 61 4.98 10.92 -28.37
N CYS A 62 4.20 10.09 -27.67
CA CYS A 62 2.74 10.27 -27.55
C CYS A 62 2.19 10.15 -26.12
N ASP A 63 3.08 10.05 -25.12
CA ASP A 63 2.77 9.98 -23.68
C ASP A 63 1.87 8.79 -23.27
N LYS A 64 1.74 7.78 -24.13
CA LYS A 64 0.98 6.56 -23.81
C LYS A 64 1.79 5.64 -22.90
N ALA A 65 1.17 5.17 -21.82
CA ALA A 65 1.74 4.17 -20.92
C ALA A 65 1.31 2.75 -21.30
N PHE A 66 2.26 1.82 -21.31
CA PHE A 66 2.04 0.41 -21.60
C PHE A 66 2.41 -0.47 -20.41
N ALA A 67 1.69 -1.58 -20.24
CA ALA A 67 1.90 -2.54 -19.15
C ALA A 67 3.14 -3.45 -19.33
N SER A 68 3.79 -3.41 -20.49
CA SER A 68 5.01 -4.19 -20.76
C SER A 68 5.88 -3.56 -21.84
N ASN A 69 7.18 -3.85 -21.80
CA ASN A 69 8.12 -3.40 -22.82
C ASN A 69 7.74 -3.89 -24.22
N LYS A 70 7.27 -5.13 -24.34
CA LYS A 70 6.84 -5.72 -25.63
C LYS A 70 5.68 -4.93 -26.26
N ALA A 71 4.70 -4.51 -25.45
CA ALA A 71 3.58 -3.71 -25.94
C ALA A 71 4.04 -2.30 -26.38
N LEU A 72 4.97 -1.68 -25.65
CA LEU A 72 5.58 -0.42 -26.07
C LEU A 72 6.36 -0.59 -27.39
N GLN A 73 7.21 -1.62 -27.51
CA GLN A 73 8.01 -1.85 -28.72
C GLN A 73 7.13 -2.10 -29.94
N GLN A 74 6.04 -2.87 -29.79
CA GLN A 74 5.07 -3.04 -30.87
C GLN A 74 4.41 -1.72 -31.27
N HIS A 75 4.04 -0.88 -30.29
CA HIS A 75 3.51 0.45 -30.57
C HIS A 75 4.50 1.37 -31.27
N LEU A 76 5.79 1.31 -30.93
CA LEU A 76 6.83 2.12 -31.57
C LEU A 76 7.18 1.66 -32.99
N HIS A 77 6.81 0.42 -33.35
CA HIS A 77 6.99 -0.15 -34.68
C HIS A 77 5.73 -0.07 -35.56
N ASP A 78 4.58 0.34 -35.00
CA ASP A 78 3.33 0.62 -35.71
C ASP A 78 3.38 2.04 -36.31
#